data_AF-A0A6A5U424-F1
#
_entry.id   AF-A0A6A5U424-F1
#
_cell.length_a   1.000
_cell.length_b   1.000
_cell.length_c   1.000
_cell.angle_alpha   90.00
_cell.angle_beta   90.00
_cell.angle_gamma   90.00
#
_symmetry.space_group_name_H-M   'P 1'
#
loop_
_entity.id
_entity.type
_entity.pdbx_description
1 polymer ?
#
loop_
_entity_poly.entity_id
_entity_poly.type
_entity_poly.pdbx_seq_one_letter_code
_entity_poly.pdbx_strand_id
1 'polypeptide(L)'
;MTTTPQDPNTDPRKWLSCYAHSHHKWHTTTTLLPNCSYSKALTRPLGLVELSFDADGTVFNGRVDMNALLTLELSHTLPSNEALRKRIATAWASLRLQHVMLMAWTVDSPDTQRGSSSSTPTIPRASKT
;
A
#
# COMPACT_ATOMS: atom_id res chain seq x y z
N MET A 1 22.27 5.57 -45.35
CA MET A 1 21.35 6.03 -44.30
C MET A 1 21.05 4.81 -43.43
N THR A 2 21.77 4.69 -42.31
CA THR A 2 21.78 3.49 -41.47
C THR A 2 20.79 3.71 -40.33
N THR A 3 19.63 3.05 -40.38
CA THR A 3 18.65 3.07 -39.29
C THR A 3 19.18 2.25 -38.13
N THR A 4 19.54 2.91 -37.03
CA THR A 4 19.92 2.29 -35.76
C THR A 4 18.78 1.39 -35.26
N PRO A 5 19.05 0.19 -34.70
CA PRO A 5 18.01 -0.65 -34.13
C PRO A 5 17.43 0.07 -32.92
N GLN A 6 16.14 0.41 -32.98
CA GLN A 6 15.40 0.91 -31.83
C GLN A 6 15.20 -0.27 -30.88
N ASP A 7 15.81 -0.20 -29.71
CA ASP A 7 15.70 -1.22 -28.66
C ASP A 7 14.20 -1.43 -28.35
N PRO A 8 13.64 -2.65 -28.51
CA PRO A 8 12.22 -2.91 -28.32
C PRO A 8 11.74 -2.60 -26.89
N ASN A 9 12.66 -2.34 -25.97
CA ASN A 9 12.37 -1.99 -24.59
C ASN A 9 12.12 -0.49 -24.34
N THR A 10 12.24 0.38 -25.34
CA THR A 10 12.10 1.85 -25.22
C THR A 10 10.82 2.41 -25.83
N ASP A 11 9.71 1.66 -25.86
CA ASP A 11 8.42 2.26 -26.19
C ASP A 11 7.89 3.07 -24.99
N PRO A 12 7.80 4.42 -25.08
CA PRO A 12 7.24 5.25 -24.01
C PRO A 12 5.77 4.97 -23.72
N ARG A 13 5.08 4.12 -24.50
CA ARG A 13 3.69 3.69 -24.28
C ARG A 13 3.59 2.35 -23.56
N LYS A 14 4.72 1.73 -23.19
CA LYS A 14 4.75 0.46 -22.42
C LYS A 14 4.04 0.57 -21.07
N TRP A 15 3.96 1.76 -20.46
CA TRP A 15 3.20 1.95 -19.23
C TRP A 15 1.68 1.81 -19.44
N LEU A 16 1.16 2.18 -20.62
CA LEU A 16 -0.27 2.08 -20.94
C LEU A 16 -0.69 0.62 -21.10
N SER A 17 0.19 -0.23 -21.64
CA SER A 17 -0.09 -1.66 -21.74
C SER A 17 -0.22 -2.32 -20.36
N CYS A 18 0.42 -1.80 -19.31
CA CYS A 18 0.22 -2.28 -17.93
C CYS A 18 -1.23 -2.11 -17.42
N TYR A 19 -2.00 -1.14 -17.93
CA TYR A 19 -3.42 -0.93 -17.55
C TYR A 19 -4.38 -1.85 -18.28
N ALA A 20 -4.05 -2.22 -19.52
CA ALA A 20 -4.83 -3.17 -20.30
C ALA A 20 -4.60 -4.62 -19.84
N HIS A 21 -3.59 -4.89 -19.01
CA HIS A 21 -3.19 -6.21 -18.57
C HIS A 21 -3.32 -6.38 -17.04
N SER A 22 -3.20 -7.63 -16.60
CA SER A 22 -3.30 -8.04 -15.19
C SER A 22 -2.13 -7.59 -14.29
N HIS A 23 -1.40 -6.55 -14.67
CA HIS A 23 -0.16 -6.11 -14.03
C HIS A 23 -0.36 -5.67 -12.56
N HIS A 24 -1.49 -5.02 -12.28
CA HIS A 24 -1.82 -4.53 -10.93
C HIS A 24 -2.56 -5.55 -10.06
N LYS A 25 -2.55 -6.85 -10.41
CA LYS A 25 -3.16 -7.89 -9.59
C LYS A 25 -2.34 -8.16 -8.34
N TRP A 26 -3.05 -8.44 -7.25
CA TRP A 26 -2.47 -8.93 -6.00
C TRP A 26 -1.82 -10.29 -6.21
N HIS A 27 -0.62 -10.44 -5.66
CA HIS A 27 0.15 -11.68 -5.65
C HIS A 27 0.67 -11.95 -4.23
N THR A 28 0.90 -13.22 -3.91
CA THR A 28 1.43 -13.62 -2.61
C THR A 28 2.95 -13.61 -2.67
N THR A 29 3.57 -12.84 -1.78
CA THR A 29 5.01 -12.79 -1.60
C THR A 29 5.36 -13.47 -0.28
N THR A 30 6.46 -14.23 -0.26
CA THR A 30 6.98 -14.86 0.96
C THR A 30 8.33 -14.25 1.27
N THR A 31 8.45 -13.59 2.42
CA THR A 31 9.67 -12.88 2.83
C THR A 31 10.27 -13.57 4.05
N LEU A 32 11.59 -13.79 4.02
CA LEU A 32 12.35 -14.26 5.16
C LEU A 32 12.52 -13.11 6.16
N LEU A 33 12.03 -13.31 7.38
CA LEU A 33 12.19 -12.37 8.48
C LEU A 33 13.56 -12.55 9.16
N PRO A 34 14.06 -11.53 9.88
CA PRO A 34 15.35 -11.58 10.57
C PRO A 34 15.48 -12.71 11.61
N ASN A 35 14.36 -13.23 12.10
CA ASN A 35 14.29 -14.36 13.02
C ASN A 35 14.28 -15.74 12.31
N CYS A 36 14.69 -15.79 11.04
CA CYS A 36 14.67 -16.99 10.19
C CYS A 36 13.29 -17.63 9.99
N SER A 37 12.20 -16.86 10.21
CA SER A 37 10.83 -17.31 9.92
C SER A 37 10.33 -16.73 8.60
N TYR A 38 9.37 -17.40 7.95
CA TYR A 38 8.77 -16.92 6.71
C TYR A 38 7.45 -16.21 6.99
N SER A 39 7.33 -14.96 6.52
CA SER A 39 6.07 -14.23 6.50
C SER A 39 5.46 -14.25 5.11
N LYS A 40 4.15 -14.50 5.02
CA LYS A 40 3.40 -14.36 3.77
C LYS A 40 2.71 -13.01 3.76
N ALA A 41 2.87 -12.28 2.68
CA ALA A 41 2.20 -11.02 2.44
C ALA A 41 1.51 -11.01 1.08
N LEU A 42 0.49 -10.17 0.93
CA LEU A 42 -0.08 -9.85 -0.37
C LEU A 42 0.51 -8.53 -0.84
N THR A 43 1.02 -8.51 -2.07
CA THR A 43 1.63 -7.34 -2.70
C THR A 43 1.03 -7.11 -4.10
N ARG A 44 1.05 -5.87 -4.58
CA ARG A 44 0.78 -5.51 -5.98
C ARG A 44 1.54 -4.24 -6.36
N PRO A 45 1.80 -3.94 -7.64
CA PRO A 45 2.34 -2.64 -8.01
C PRO A 45 1.30 -1.53 -7.80
N LEU A 46 1.71 -0.36 -7.30
CA LEU A 46 0.85 0.83 -7.23
C LEU A 46 0.31 1.21 -8.64
N GLY A 47 -0.95 1.63 -8.70
CA GLY A 47 -1.53 2.25 -9.89
C GLY A 47 -1.05 3.69 -10.09
N LEU A 48 -1.40 4.33 -11.21
CA LEU A 48 -0.90 5.66 -11.60
C LEU A 48 -1.19 6.72 -10.55
N VAL A 49 -2.43 6.73 -10.07
CA VAL A 49 -2.88 7.70 -9.07
C VAL A 49 -2.16 7.42 -7.75
N GLU A 50 -2.17 6.17 -7.31
CA GLU A 50 -1.50 5.75 -6.07
C GLU A 50 0.00 6.09 -6.09
N LEU A 51 0.67 5.91 -7.24
CA LEU A 51 2.06 6.30 -7.46
C LEU A 51 2.26 7.81 -7.35
N SER A 52 1.31 8.61 -7.82
CA SER A 52 1.39 10.07 -7.70
C SER A 52 1.31 10.52 -6.23
N PHE A 53 0.46 9.86 -5.44
CA PHE A 53 0.38 10.09 -3.99
C PHE A 53 1.65 9.60 -3.27
N ASP A 54 2.16 8.42 -3.61
CA ASP A 54 3.38 7.85 -3.01
C ASP A 54 4.62 8.70 -3.33
N ALA A 55 4.73 9.19 -4.57
CA ALA A 55 5.78 10.13 -4.98
C ALA A 55 5.67 11.46 -4.22
N ASP A 56 4.46 11.95 -3.98
CA ASP A 56 4.27 13.15 -3.15
C ASP A 56 4.71 12.95 -1.69
N GLY A 57 4.34 11.81 -1.10
CA GLY A 57 4.78 11.40 0.23
C GLY A 57 6.30 11.31 0.37
N THR A 58 6.95 10.63 -0.58
CA THR A 58 8.39 10.30 -0.51
C THR A 58 9.31 11.40 -1.01
N VAL A 59 8.93 12.14 -2.05
CA VAL A 59 9.79 13.14 -2.71
C VAL A 59 9.41 14.58 -2.33
N PHE A 60 8.13 14.83 -2.03
CA PHE A 60 7.61 16.19 -1.84
C PHE A 60 7.17 16.49 -0.40
N ASN A 61 7.53 15.63 0.56
CA ASN A 61 7.22 15.71 1.99
C ASN A 61 5.71 15.56 2.33
N GLY A 62 4.93 14.81 1.55
CA GLY A 62 3.55 14.46 1.91
C GLY A 62 2.57 15.64 1.87
N ARG A 63 2.70 16.52 0.88
CA ARG A 63 1.76 17.64 0.66
C ARG A 63 0.35 17.16 0.29
N VAL A 64 0.25 15.95 -0.24
CA VAL A 64 -0.99 15.31 -0.68
C VAL A 64 -1.40 14.21 0.33
N ASP A 65 -0.88 14.24 1.56
CA ASP A 65 -1.36 13.39 2.65
C ASP A 65 -2.84 13.72 2.94
N MET A 66 -3.71 12.76 2.66
CA MET A 66 -5.15 12.89 2.93
C MET A 66 -5.42 12.74 4.43
N ASN A 67 -5.40 13.84 5.16
CA ASN A 67 -5.77 13.90 6.57
C ASN A 67 -7.27 14.20 6.72
N ALA A 68 -7.97 13.40 7.52
CA ALA A 68 -9.36 13.63 7.89
C ALA A 68 -9.48 13.82 9.40
N LEU A 69 -10.05 14.95 9.83
CA LEU A 69 -10.39 15.21 11.22
C LEU A 69 -11.89 14.99 11.43
N LEU A 70 -12.24 14.09 12.34
CA LEU A 70 -13.62 13.81 12.72
C LEU A 70 -13.85 14.22 14.17
N THR A 71 -14.63 15.28 14.38
CA THR A 71 -15.04 15.76 15.71
C THR A 71 -16.46 15.28 16.00
N LEU A 72 -16.65 14.60 17.13
CA LEU A 72 -17.93 14.03 17.54
C LEU A 72 -18.21 14.36 19.01
N GLU A 73 -19.46 14.72 19.31
CA GLU A 73 -19.97 14.76 20.67
C GLU A 73 -20.61 13.41 21.00
N LEU A 74 -20.19 12.80 22.10
CA LEU A 74 -20.60 11.46 22.49
C LEU A 74 -21.28 11.50 23.87
N SER A 75 -22.52 11.04 23.93
CA SER A 75 -23.22 10.72 25.18
C SER A 75 -23.23 9.21 25.37
N HIS A 76 -22.87 8.73 26.57
CA HIS A 76 -22.85 7.30 26.87
C HIS A 76 -23.27 7.00 28.30
N THR A 77 -23.76 5.77 28.51
CA THR A 77 -24.16 5.24 29.82
C THR A 77 -23.13 4.28 30.42
N LEU A 78 -21.94 4.19 29.83
CA LEU A 78 -20.89 3.28 30.28
C LEU A 78 -20.40 3.61 31.70
N PRO A 79 -19.93 2.61 32.47
CA PRO A 79 -19.55 2.78 33.87
C PRO A 79 -18.35 3.74 34.09
N SER A 80 -17.49 3.91 33.08
CA SER A 80 -16.32 4.77 33.16
C SER A 80 -15.86 5.24 31.77
N ASN A 81 -15.09 6.33 31.76
CA ASN A 81 -14.43 6.82 30.55
C ASN A 81 -13.41 5.81 29.98
N GLU A 82 -12.84 4.95 30.83
CA GLU A 82 -11.95 3.87 30.39
C GLU A 82 -12.71 2.81 29.57
N ALA A 83 -13.93 2.46 30.00
CA ALA A 83 -14.79 1.55 29.25
C ALA A 83 -15.16 2.12 27.87
N LEU A 84 -15.42 3.44 27.78
CA LEU A 84 -15.62 4.12 26.50
C LEU A 84 -14.39 4.02 25.61
N ARG A 85 -13.20 4.39 26.12
CA ARG A 85 -11.94 4.33 25.36
C ARG A 85 -11.66 2.93 24.83
N LYS A 86 -11.87 1.90 25.66
CA LYS A 86 -11.72 0.50 25.26
C LYS A 86 -12.66 0.16 24.10
N ARG A 87 -13.92 0.58 24.17
CA ARG A 87 -14.91 0.32 23.11
C ARG A 87 -14.57 1.03 21.80
N ILE A 88 -14.10 2.27 21.87
CA ILE A 88 -13.61 3.01 20.70
C ILE A 88 -12.40 2.30 20.08
N ALA A 89 -11.43 1.89 20.90
CA ALA A 89 -10.26 1.16 20.42
C ALA A 89 -10.64 -0.17 19.75
N THR A 90 -11.59 -0.92 20.32
CA THR A 90 -12.09 -2.17 19.72
C THR A 90 -12.81 -1.92 18.40
N ALA A 91 -13.63 -0.87 18.31
CA ALA A 91 -14.29 -0.50 17.06
C ALA A 91 -13.26 -0.14 15.98
N TRP A 92 -12.23 0.62 16.32
CA TRP A 92 -11.14 0.96 15.40
C TRP A 92 -10.34 -0.27 14.96
N ALA A 93 -10.06 -1.20 15.87
CA ALA A 93 -9.42 -2.47 15.53
C ALA A 93 -10.30 -3.29 14.57
N SER A 94 -11.61 -3.35 14.81
CA SER A 94 -12.55 -4.04 13.93
C SER A 94 -12.60 -3.40 12.53
N LEU A 95 -12.65 -2.06 12.47
CA LEU A 95 -12.60 -1.32 11.20
C LEU A 95 -11.34 -1.68 10.40
N ARG A 96 -10.16 -1.68 11.04
CA ARG A 96 -8.89 -2.02 10.37
C ARG A 96 -8.85 -3.47 9.89
N LEU A 97 -9.46 -4.41 10.62
CA LEU A 97 -9.55 -5.82 10.21
C LEU A 97 -10.50 -6.03 9.03
N GLN A 98 -11.59 -5.26 8.96
CA GLN A 98 -12.53 -5.30 7.82
C GLN A 98 -11.97 -4.59 6.58
N HIS A 99 -11.22 -3.50 6.79
CA HIS A 99 -10.61 -2.70 5.74
C HIS A 99 -9.09 -2.85 5.76
N VAL A 100 -8.61 -3.98 5.26
CA VAL A 100 -7.18 -4.37 5.29
C VAL A 100 -6.22 -3.33 4.68
N MET A 101 -6.71 -2.45 3.79
CA MET A 101 -5.92 -1.35 3.23
C MET A 101 -5.48 -0.33 4.31
N LEU A 102 -6.21 -0.19 5.42
CA LEU A 102 -5.81 0.65 6.57
C LEU A 102 -4.63 0.07 7.37
N MET A 103 -4.17 -1.13 7.00
CA MET A 103 -2.98 -1.77 7.56
C MET A 103 -1.91 -2.01 6.50
N ALA A 104 -2.12 -1.57 5.26
CA ALA A 104 -1.15 -1.71 4.20
C ALA A 104 -0.04 -0.65 4.35
N TRP A 105 1.18 -1.02 3.95
CA TRP A 105 2.31 -0.09 3.84
C TRP A 105 3.01 -0.29 2.49
N THR A 106 3.68 0.75 1.99
CA THR A 106 4.47 0.66 0.76
C THR A 106 5.86 0.11 1.05
N VAL A 107 6.37 -0.72 0.13
CA VAL A 107 7.73 -1.24 0.15
C VAL A 107 8.39 -0.91 -1.17
N ASP A 108 9.61 -0.37 -1.11
CA ASP A 108 10.46 -0.13 -2.27
C ASP A 108 10.89 -1.47 -2.87
N SER A 109 10.68 -1.64 -4.17
CA SER A 109 11.19 -2.81 -4.88
C SER A 109 12.62 -2.55 -5.36
N PRO A 110 13.60 -3.41 -4.98
CA PRO A 110 15.00 -3.23 -5.34
C PRO A 110 15.28 -3.37 -6.85
N ASP A 111 14.37 -3.97 -7.61
CA ASP A 111 14.47 -4.14 -9.06
C ASP A 111 14.03 -2.90 -9.86
N THR A 112 13.67 -1.80 -9.18
CA THR A 112 13.27 -0.58 -9.86
C THR A 112 14.48 0.18 -10.40
N GLN A 113 14.80 -0.02 -11.69
CA GLN A 113 15.55 0.98 -12.43
C GLN A 113 14.83 2.33 -12.36
N ARG A 114 15.63 3.39 -12.23
CA ARG A 114 15.33 4.75 -11.75
C ARG A 114 14.36 5.59 -12.62
N GLY A 115 13.23 5.02 -13.03
CA GLY A 115 12.18 5.66 -13.83
C GLY A 115 10.79 5.01 -13.74
N SER A 116 10.61 3.96 -12.93
CA SER A 116 9.33 3.28 -12.75
C SER A 116 9.16 2.79 -11.31
N SER A 117 8.97 3.70 -10.36
CA SER A 117 8.74 3.43 -8.94
C SER A 117 7.59 2.43 -8.75
N SER A 118 7.91 1.14 -8.61
CA SER A 118 6.94 0.13 -8.19
C SER A 118 7.01 -0.04 -6.69
N SER A 119 6.48 0.96 -5.97
CA SER A 119 6.11 0.74 -4.58
C SER A 119 5.01 -0.32 -4.56
N THR A 120 5.03 -1.21 -3.57
CA THR A 120 4.02 -2.27 -3.46
C THR A 120 3.30 -2.16 -2.11
N PRO A 121 1.95 -2.03 -2.07
CA PRO A 121 1.24 -2.11 -0.81
C PRO A 121 1.34 -3.55 -0.33
N THR A 122 1.86 -3.73 0.87
CA THR A 122 2.04 -5.02 1.53
C THR A 122 0.99 -5.16 2.61
N ILE A 123 0.20 -6.23 2.56
CA ILE A 123 -0.77 -6.57 3.61
C ILE A 123 -0.24 -7.78 4.40
N PRO A 124 -0.09 -7.67 5.73
CA PRO A 124 0.32 -8.80 6.56
C PRO A 124 -0.80 -9.84 6.56
N ARG A 125 -0.48 -11.08 6.18
CA ARG A 125 -1.42 -12.18 6.30
C ARG A 125 -1.30 -12.77 7.71
N ALA A 126 -2.40 -12.77 8.46
CA ALA A 126 -2.45 -13.50 9.72
C ALA A 126 -2.17 -15.00 9.45
N SER A 127 -1.18 -15.55 10.14
CA SER A 127 -0.93 -16.98 10.19
C SER A 127 -2.16 -17.66 10.76
N LYS A 128 -2.76 -18.59 10.02
CA LYS A 128 -3.77 -19.49 10.60
C LYS A 128 -3.02 -20.45 11.52
N THR A 129 -3.16 -20.26 12.83
CA THR A 129 -2.94 -21.31 13.85
C THR A 129 -4.05 -22.33 13.80
#